data_AF-A0A9P4JW15-F1
#
_entry.id   AF-A0A9P4JW15-F1
#
_cell.length_a   1.000
_cell.length_b   1.000
_cell.length_c   1.000
_cell.angle_alpha   90.00
_cell.angle_beta   90.00
_cell.angle_gamma   90.00
#
_symmetry.space_group_name_H-M   'P 1'
#
loop_
_entity.id
_entity.type
_entity.pdbx_description
1 polymer ?
#
loop_
_entity_poly.entity_id
_entity_poly.type
_entity_poly.pdbx_seq_one_letter_code
_entity_poly.pdbx_strand_id
1 'polypeptide(L)'
;MVRRLRSSSNVSALSASSSEGLPFSVQESDFLEIWDWSAGFALYNQLVTTKLSHPGAADLSKSLVKIKKNLALHCDCRFVHGLPESVFDFALLWCPADAITTLKSDSEEPSWSWTAWDGPVNFPFDPTSCPDLKTLAKDEGPWFKSEIKRFDIGPQDAPYIIHRDRKDEKLRTQYPAFHHVPSKDVNSDWNILRFEAWSIKCETFSAEQLYYEDKVVPCSHLINDDDQQCGVIMDYHTSISKPSDFGPYSFVLLSRNIRREAATKTRKPKIPTMHPPGTPIWAEDHFVWDGEFADFDEDVFALGPWKMLNVMLVQWNREETEASRIAVGRIHEDAWEKCGPEMRKITLV
;
A
#
# COMPACT_ATOMS: atom_id res chain seq x y z
N MET A 1 -7.39 -22.82 8.32
CA MET A 1 -6.80 -21.53 8.76
C MET A 1 -5.57 -21.81 9.62
N VAL A 2 -4.38 -21.79 9.02
CA VAL A 2 -3.12 -21.93 9.77
C VAL A 2 -2.73 -20.53 10.28
N ARG A 3 -2.86 -20.29 11.59
CA ARG A 3 -2.41 -19.04 12.24
C ARG A 3 -0.98 -19.24 12.73
N ARG A 4 -0.03 -18.43 12.27
CA ARG A 4 1.30 -18.36 12.89
C ARG A 4 1.24 -17.36 14.04
N LEU A 5 0.99 -17.87 15.25
CA LEU A 5 1.02 -17.05 16.46
C LEU A 5 2.46 -16.78 16.88
N ARG A 6 2.83 -15.50 17.01
CA ARG A 6 4.09 -15.11 17.67
C ARG A 6 3.98 -15.38 19.18
N SER A 7 5.11 -15.66 19.83
CA SER A 7 5.14 -15.80 21.29
C SER A 7 4.92 -14.43 21.95
N SER A 8 3.78 -14.28 22.64
CA SER A 8 3.47 -13.09 23.41
C SER A 8 4.33 -13.03 24.66
N SER A 9 5.44 -12.29 24.59
CA SER A 9 6.12 -11.85 25.81
C SER A 9 5.25 -10.78 26.47
N ASN A 10 4.34 -11.20 27.35
CA ASN A 10 3.47 -10.33 28.12
C ASN A 10 4.29 -9.34 28.97
N VAL A 11 3.96 -8.06 28.88
CA VAL A 11 4.17 -7.13 29.99
C VAL A 11 2.80 -6.84 30.58
N SER A 12 2.72 -6.95 31.90
CA SER A 12 1.54 -6.80 32.75
C SER A 12 0.60 -5.67 32.31
N ALA A 13 -0.67 -6.03 32.16
CA ALA A 13 -1.77 -5.09 32.04
C ALA A 13 -1.78 -4.13 33.24
N LEU A 14 -1.41 -2.88 33.01
CA LEU A 14 -1.84 -1.77 33.85
C LEU A 14 -3.22 -1.36 33.34
N SER A 15 -4.19 -1.50 34.25
CA SER A 15 -5.60 -1.12 34.17
C SER A 15 -5.94 -0.08 33.09
N ALA A 16 -6.67 -0.52 32.07
CA ALA A 16 -7.44 0.35 31.20
C ALA A 16 -8.65 0.88 31.99
N SER A 17 -8.51 2.07 32.56
CA SER A 17 -9.66 2.87 32.98
C SER A 17 -10.11 3.73 31.80
N SER A 18 -11.29 3.38 31.28
CA SER A 18 -12.32 4.23 30.66
C SER A 18 -11.92 5.62 30.13
N SER A 19 -12.16 5.77 28.82
CA SER A 19 -12.42 6.99 28.02
C SER A 19 -11.30 8.04 27.88
N GLU A 20 -11.00 8.35 26.62
CA GLU A 20 -10.23 9.48 26.08
C GLU A 20 -8.72 9.30 25.91
N GLY A 21 -8.31 9.04 24.67
CA GLY A 21 -6.93 9.22 24.18
C GLY A 21 -6.34 7.97 23.52
N LEU A 22 -6.32 7.96 22.18
CA LEU A 22 -5.34 7.12 21.46
C LEU A 22 -3.94 7.47 22.01
N PRO A 23 -3.15 6.50 22.50
CA PRO A 23 -1.95 6.76 23.30
C PRO A 23 -0.77 7.36 22.51
N PHE A 24 -0.96 7.70 21.23
CA PHE A 24 0.04 8.34 20.39
C PHE A 24 -0.63 9.30 19.41
N SER A 25 -0.81 10.56 19.83
CA SER A 25 -1.18 11.62 18.90
C SER A 25 0.09 12.15 18.24
N VAL A 26 0.23 11.93 16.93
CA VAL A 26 1.28 12.60 16.14
C VAL A 26 1.12 14.12 16.31
N GLN A 27 2.17 14.78 16.78
CA GLN A 27 2.23 16.22 17.02
C GLN A 27 2.96 16.93 15.87
N GLU A 28 2.68 18.21 15.65
CA GLU A 28 3.34 18.99 14.59
C GLU A 28 4.87 19.05 14.78
N SER A 29 5.35 19.03 16.02
CA SER A 29 6.78 19.03 16.36
C SER A 29 7.51 17.79 15.86
N ASP A 30 6.83 16.65 15.74
CA ASP A 30 7.45 15.39 15.33
C ASP A 30 7.99 15.47 13.90
N PHE A 31 7.47 16.40 13.08
CA PHE A 31 7.91 16.62 11.70
C PHE A 31 9.14 17.51 11.57
N LEU A 32 9.54 18.25 12.62
CA LEU A 32 10.70 19.14 12.58
C LEU A 32 12.03 18.36 12.68
N GLU A 33 11.97 17.11 13.14
CA GLU A 33 13.14 16.25 13.35
C GLU A 33 13.32 15.20 12.24
N ILE A 34 12.48 15.22 11.20
CA ILE A 34 12.54 14.27 10.10
C ILE A 34 13.45 14.82 8.99
N TRP A 35 14.44 14.04 8.60
CA TRP A 35 15.38 14.39 7.53
C TRP A 35 15.51 13.30 6.47
N ASP A 36 14.70 12.24 6.57
CA ASP A 36 14.72 11.10 5.65
C ASP A 36 13.31 10.56 5.44
N TRP A 37 13.10 9.93 4.28
CA TRP A 37 11.81 9.40 3.88
C TRP A 37 11.44 8.10 4.59
N SER A 38 12.41 7.40 5.19
CA SER A 38 12.07 6.23 6.00
C SER A 38 11.28 6.64 7.26
N ALA A 39 11.73 7.68 7.98
CA ALA A 39 10.98 8.24 9.09
C ALA A 39 9.78 9.08 8.61
N GLY A 40 9.95 9.82 7.52
CA GLY A 40 8.91 10.67 6.93
C GLY A 40 7.69 9.89 6.49
N PHE A 41 7.88 8.76 5.80
CA PHE A 41 6.76 7.94 5.35
C PHE A 41 6.07 7.22 6.51
N ALA A 42 6.81 6.73 7.51
CA ALA A 42 6.20 6.11 8.69
C ALA A 42 5.26 7.08 9.42
N LEU A 43 5.65 8.36 9.56
CA LEU A 43 4.80 9.40 10.16
C LEU A 43 3.64 9.82 9.26
N TYR A 44 3.86 9.92 7.95
CA TYR A 44 2.79 10.13 6.97
C TYR A 44 1.74 9.01 7.03
N ASN A 45 2.16 7.74 7.02
CA ASN A 45 1.32 6.56 7.14
C ASN A 45 0.50 6.61 8.44
N GLN A 46 1.16 6.87 9.58
CA GLN A 46 0.48 7.00 10.86
C GLN A 46 -0.61 8.08 10.84
N LEU A 47 -0.30 9.24 10.27
CA LEU A 47 -1.23 10.36 10.19
C LEU A 47 -2.42 10.08 9.28
N VAL A 48 -2.18 9.54 8.08
CA VAL A 48 -3.25 9.21 7.14
C VAL A 48 -4.18 8.19 7.79
N THR A 49 -3.61 7.10 8.29
CA THR A 49 -4.36 5.98 8.86
C THR A 49 -5.18 6.37 10.07
N THR A 50 -4.62 7.14 11.01
CA THR A 50 -5.28 7.40 12.31
C THR A 50 -6.07 8.69 12.37
N LYS A 51 -5.95 9.57 11.37
CA LYS A 51 -6.58 10.90 11.41
C LYS A 51 -7.21 11.31 10.09
N LEU A 52 -6.45 11.30 8.98
CA LEU A 52 -6.87 12.03 7.78
C LEU A 52 -7.88 11.30 6.91
N SER A 53 -7.86 9.96 6.89
CA SER A 53 -8.82 9.18 6.10
C SER A 53 -10.15 8.95 6.82
N HIS A 54 -10.27 9.27 8.11
CA HIS A 54 -11.51 9.02 8.84
C HIS A 54 -12.63 10.00 8.45
N PRO A 55 -13.90 9.54 8.39
CA PRO A 55 -15.05 10.41 8.14
C PRO A 55 -15.10 11.58 9.13
N GLY A 56 -15.37 12.79 8.63
CA GLY A 56 -15.40 14.01 9.45
C GLY A 56 -14.04 14.73 9.60
N ALA A 57 -12.97 14.23 8.97
CA ALA A 57 -11.66 14.88 8.91
C ALA A 57 -11.61 16.17 8.06
N ALA A 58 -12.75 16.70 7.59
CA ALA A 58 -12.80 17.91 6.75
C ALA A 58 -12.09 19.14 7.37
N ASP A 59 -12.08 19.23 8.71
CA ASP A 59 -11.40 20.30 9.45
C ASP A 59 -9.89 20.06 9.67
N LEU A 60 -9.38 18.85 9.33
CA LEU A 60 -7.96 18.48 9.38
C LEU A 60 -7.18 18.84 8.10
N SER A 61 -7.84 19.46 7.12
CA SER A 61 -7.22 20.00 5.89
C SER A 61 -6.05 20.94 6.20
N LYS A 62 -6.18 21.78 7.24
CA LYS A 62 -5.10 22.68 7.70
C LYS A 62 -3.89 21.91 8.23
N SER A 63 -4.11 20.82 8.96
CA SER A 63 -3.06 19.96 9.49
C SER A 63 -2.32 19.23 8.36
N LEU A 64 -3.06 18.72 7.37
CA LEU A 64 -2.45 18.09 6.19
C LEU A 64 -1.62 19.10 5.38
N VAL A 65 -2.10 20.33 5.17
CA VAL A 65 -1.33 21.39 4.48
C VAL A 65 -0.02 21.69 5.21
N LYS A 66 -0.04 21.81 6.54
CA LYS A 66 1.18 22.04 7.34
C LYS A 66 2.14 20.86 7.27
N ILE A 67 1.64 19.63 7.34
CA ILE A 67 2.47 18.42 7.31
C ILE A 67 3.11 18.25 5.94
N LYS A 68 2.32 18.44 4.86
CA LYS A 68 2.85 18.52 3.49
C LYS A 68 3.96 19.57 3.39
N LYS A 69 3.74 20.76 3.97
CA LYS A 69 4.75 21.84 3.98
C LYS A 69 6.03 21.44 4.73
N ASN A 70 5.92 20.81 5.89
CA ASN A 70 7.09 20.38 6.68
C ASN A 70 7.86 19.26 5.98
N LEU A 71 7.16 18.21 5.51
CA LEU A 71 7.79 17.13 4.74
C LEU A 71 8.40 17.65 3.43
N ALA A 72 7.74 18.58 2.74
CA ALA A 72 8.28 19.22 1.55
C ALA A 72 9.55 20.02 1.84
N LEU A 73 9.58 20.75 2.97
CA LEU A 73 10.73 21.55 3.38
C LEU A 73 11.93 20.70 3.79
N HIS A 74 11.70 19.65 4.59
CA HIS A 74 12.77 18.88 5.21
C HIS A 74 13.22 17.65 4.40
N CYS A 75 12.32 17.09 3.59
CA CYS A 75 12.56 15.87 2.81
C CYS A 75 12.50 16.10 1.29
N ASP A 76 12.53 17.37 0.84
CA ASP A 76 12.55 17.80 -0.58
C ASP A 76 11.55 17.02 -1.46
N CYS A 77 10.26 17.17 -1.14
CA CYS A 77 9.21 16.36 -1.77
C CYS A 77 7.97 17.18 -2.08
N ARG A 78 7.32 16.82 -3.19
CA ARG A 78 6.00 17.30 -3.55
C ARG A 78 4.96 16.24 -3.22
N PHE A 79 3.71 16.66 -3.14
CA PHE A 79 2.59 15.76 -2.95
C PHE A 79 1.69 15.87 -4.16
N VAL A 80 1.27 14.72 -4.70
CA VAL A 80 0.34 14.65 -5.82
C VAL A 80 -0.88 13.88 -5.37
N HIS A 81 -2.05 14.53 -5.42
CA HIS A 81 -3.29 14.01 -4.84
C HIS A 81 -3.12 13.46 -3.42
N GLY A 82 -2.30 14.11 -2.60
CA GLY A 82 -2.06 13.65 -1.23
C GLY A 82 -1.02 12.54 -1.05
N LEU A 83 -0.47 11.97 -2.13
CA LEU A 83 0.63 10.99 -2.07
C LEU A 83 2.01 11.69 -2.18
N PRO A 84 3.00 11.36 -1.34
CA PRO A 84 4.36 11.89 -1.46
C PRO A 84 5.10 11.32 -2.68
N GLU A 85 5.61 12.17 -3.56
CA GLU A 85 6.31 11.76 -4.79
C GLU A 85 7.58 10.94 -4.53
N SER A 86 8.36 11.34 -3.53
CA SER A 86 9.66 10.72 -3.21
C SER A 86 9.55 9.22 -2.93
N VAL A 87 8.41 8.80 -2.38
CA VAL A 87 8.09 7.41 -2.02
C VAL A 87 6.77 6.95 -2.64
N PHE A 88 6.48 7.45 -3.84
CA PHE A 88 5.20 7.23 -4.53
C PHE A 88 4.86 5.73 -4.67
N ASP A 89 5.86 4.89 -4.91
CA ASP A 89 5.69 3.43 -5.00
C ASP A 89 5.13 2.79 -3.73
N PHE A 90 5.45 3.30 -2.53
CA PHE A 90 4.84 2.83 -1.27
C PHE A 90 3.47 3.46 -1.09
N ALA A 91 3.38 4.76 -1.38
CA ALA A 91 2.17 5.54 -1.19
C ALA A 91 1.01 5.00 -2.03
N LEU A 92 1.30 4.43 -3.21
CA LEU A 92 0.33 3.80 -4.10
C LEU A 92 -0.21 2.46 -3.57
N LEU A 93 0.42 1.88 -2.54
CA LEU A 93 0.00 0.63 -1.89
C LEU A 93 -0.93 0.84 -0.68
N TRP A 94 -1.57 2.01 -0.58
CA TRP A 94 -2.63 2.21 0.42
C TRP A 94 -3.76 1.19 0.21
N CYS A 95 -4.52 0.81 1.23
CA CYS A 95 -5.72 -0.01 1.08
C CYS A 95 -6.80 0.39 2.09
N PRO A 96 -8.06 -0.03 1.89
CA PRO A 96 -9.11 0.15 2.87
C PRO A 96 -8.71 -0.46 4.22
N ALA A 97 -8.96 0.27 5.30
CA ALA A 97 -8.86 -0.22 6.68
C ALA A 97 -10.23 -0.60 7.25
N ASP A 98 -11.31 -0.14 6.60
CA ASP A 98 -12.71 -0.51 6.81
C ASP A 98 -13.45 -0.28 5.48
N ALA A 99 -14.78 -0.42 5.45
CA ALA A 99 -15.61 -0.07 4.31
C ALA A 99 -15.38 1.39 3.89
N ILE A 100 -15.06 1.59 2.62
CA ILE A 100 -14.87 2.91 2.00
C ILE A 100 -15.88 3.14 0.87
N THR A 101 -16.16 4.40 0.59
CA THR A 101 -17.00 4.81 -0.55
C THR A 101 -16.31 5.91 -1.34
N THR A 102 -16.57 6.03 -2.63
CA THR A 102 -16.01 7.12 -3.44
C THR A 102 -16.60 8.47 -3.00
N LEU A 103 -15.77 9.49 -2.84
CA LEU A 103 -16.17 10.86 -2.49
C LEU A 103 -16.91 11.53 -3.65
N LYS A 104 -18.22 11.28 -3.81
CA LYS A 104 -19.12 11.86 -4.83
C LYS A 104 -18.71 11.58 -6.29
N SER A 105 -19.69 11.41 -7.17
CA SER A 105 -19.50 11.19 -8.62
C SER A 105 -18.80 12.36 -9.35
N ASP A 106 -18.79 13.55 -8.75
CA ASP A 106 -18.31 14.79 -9.35
C ASP A 106 -16.95 15.24 -8.77
N SER A 107 -16.29 14.40 -7.98
CA SER A 107 -14.95 14.71 -7.47
C SER A 107 -13.92 14.61 -8.59
N GLU A 108 -13.10 15.65 -8.72
CA GLU A 108 -11.91 15.61 -9.55
C GLU A 108 -10.78 14.80 -8.91
N GLU A 109 -10.99 14.08 -7.80
CA GLU A 109 -9.94 13.24 -7.21
C GLU A 109 -9.82 11.90 -7.94
N PRO A 110 -8.61 11.47 -8.31
CA PRO A 110 -8.42 10.25 -9.09
C PRO A 110 -8.51 8.97 -8.25
N SER A 111 -8.98 7.88 -8.86
CA SER A 111 -9.19 6.60 -8.17
C SER A 111 -7.92 6.01 -7.55
N TRP A 112 -6.75 6.37 -8.08
CA TRP A 112 -5.46 5.90 -7.58
C TRP A 112 -5.03 6.57 -6.27
N SER A 113 -5.67 7.68 -5.88
CA SER A 113 -5.42 8.37 -4.62
C SER A 113 -6.40 7.96 -3.53
N TRP A 114 -5.93 7.92 -2.27
CA TRP A 114 -6.80 7.72 -1.11
C TRP A 114 -7.71 8.93 -0.87
N THR A 115 -7.35 10.12 -1.36
CA THR A 115 -8.15 11.35 -1.23
C THR A 115 -9.44 11.31 -2.04
N ALA A 116 -9.62 10.33 -2.93
CA ALA A 116 -10.85 10.10 -3.67
C ALA A 116 -11.90 9.28 -2.88
N TRP A 117 -11.57 8.82 -1.67
CA TRP A 117 -12.39 7.90 -0.89
C TRP A 117 -12.75 8.45 0.49
N ASP A 118 -13.98 8.14 0.91
CA ASP A 118 -14.51 8.41 2.25
C ASP A 118 -14.48 7.11 3.06
N GLY A 119 -13.65 7.10 4.09
CA GLY A 119 -13.44 5.98 4.98
C GLY A 119 -11.96 5.69 5.24
N PRO A 120 -11.65 4.96 6.31
CA PRO A 120 -10.28 4.80 6.78
C PRO A 120 -9.44 3.95 5.83
N VAL A 121 -8.18 4.33 5.65
CA VAL A 121 -7.19 3.60 4.84
C VAL A 121 -5.94 3.31 5.65
N ASN A 122 -5.13 2.34 5.24
CA ASN A 122 -3.81 2.06 5.83
C ASN A 122 -2.80 1.62 4.75
N PHE A 123 -1.58 1.27 5.15
CA PHE A 123 -0.48 0.86 4.26
C PHE A 123 0.14 -0.44 4.77
N PRO A 124 -0.47 -1.61 4.50
CA PRO A 124 -0.07 -2.90 5.09
C PRO A 124 1.24 -3.45 4.51
N PHE A 125 1.66 -2.93 3.36
CA PHE A 125 2.87 -3.35 2.64
C PHE A 125 3.99 -2.30 2.73
N ASP A 126 3.86 -1.33 3.63
CA ASP A 126 4.89 -0.32 3.91
C ASP A 126 6.11 -0.95 4.61
N PRO A 127 7.29 -1.01 3.97
CA PRO A 127 8.46 -1.58 4.62
C PRO A 127 8.97 -0.74 5.81
N THR A 128 8.67 0.56 5.85
CA THR A 128 9.16 1.48 6.89
C THR A 128 8.45 1.29 8.24
N SER A 129 7.25 0.70 8.21
CA SER A 129 6.42 0.39 9.37
C SER A 129 6.55 -1.06 9.87
N CYS A 130 7.38 -1.89 9.21
CA CYS A 130 7.71 -3.24 9.66
C CYS A 130 9.00 -3.26 10.50
N PRO A 131 8.94 -3.42 11.84
CA PRO A 131 10.15 -3.36 12.67
C PRO A 131 11.12 -4.51 12.40
N ASP A 132 10.63 -5.66 11.94
CA ASP A 132 11.45 -6.82 11.61
C ASP A 132 12.45 -6.52 10.48
N LEU A 133 12.08 -5.64 9.53
CA LEU A 133 12.99 -5.18 8.46
C LEU A 133 14.07 -4.22 8.96
N LYS A 134 13.84 -3.50 10.07
CA LYS A 134 14.81 -2.55 10.64
C LYS A 134 16.01 -3.24 11.28
N THR A 135 15.89 -4.52 11.61
CA THR A 135 16.98 -5.33 12.19
C THR A 135 17.98 -5.83 11.15
N LEU A 136 17.66 -5.71 9.86
CA LEU A 136 18.51 -6.16 8.77
C LEU A 136 19.79 -5.35 8.71
N ALA A 137 20.93 -6.04 8.58
CA ALA A 137 22.19 -5.38 8.34
C ALA A 137 22.12 -4.57 7.03
N LYS A 138 22.81 -3.42 6.98
CA LYS A 138 22.72 -2.49 5.84
C LYS A 138 23.22 -3.10 4.53
N ASP A 139 24.11 -4.08 4.62
CA ASP A 139 24.70 -4.83 3.51
C ASP A 139 23.80 -5.95 2.96
N GLU A 140 22.70 -6.30 3.62
CA GLU A 140 21.73 -7.30 3.13
C GLU A 140 20.89 -6.80 1.92
N GLY A 141 21.14 -5.59 1.41
CA GLY A 141 20.55 -5.08 0.17
C GLY A 141 19.17 -4.42 0.36
N PRO A 142 18.38 -4.24 -0.71
CA PRO A 142 17.08 -3.59 -0.63
C PRO A 142 16.03 -4.47 0.08
N TRP A 143 15.03 -3.88 0.72
CA TRP A 143 13.82 -4.59 1.19
C TRP A 143 12.60 -4.34 0.32
N PHE A 144 12.71 -3.42 -0.63
CA PHE A 144 11.65 -3.09 -1.58
C PHE A 144 12.25 -2.92 -2.97
N LYS A 145 11.54 -3.45 -3.97
CA LYS A 145 11.89 -3.31 -5.39
C LYS A 145 10.71 -2.74 -6.13
N SER A 146 10.88 -1.56 -6.73
CA SER A 146 9.91 -1.06 -7.70
C SER A 146 10.05 -1.83 -9.00
N GLU A 147 8.93 -2.23 -9.59
CA GLU A 147 8.88 -2.79 -10.95
C GLU A 147 8.56 -1.70 -11.98
N ILE A 148 8.17 -0.50 -11.52
CA ILE A 148 7.78 0.61 -12.37
C ILE A 148 8.99 1.49 -12.70
N LYS A 149 9.27 1.62 -14.00
CA LYS A 149 10.39 2.44 -14.48
C LYS A 149 10.19 3.91 -14.24
N ARG A 150 8.97 4.42 -14.41
CA ARG A 150 8.58 5.82 -14.17
C ARG A 150 7.07 5.95 -14.08
N PHE A 151 6.63 7.03 -13.46
CA PHE A 151 5.24 7.46 -13.43
C PHE A 151 5.15 8.84 -14.07
N ASP A 152 4.17 9.00 -14.96
CA ASP A 152 3.90 10.22 -15.70
C ASP A 152 2.49 10.71 -15.34
N ILE A 153 2.34 12.00 -15.06
CA ILE A 153 1.07 12.64 -14.68
C ILE A 153 0.69 13.66 -15.74
N GLY A 154 -0.60 13.78 -16.05
CA GLY A 154 -1.09 14.77 -17.02
C GLY A 154 -0.91 14.33 -18.47
N PRO A 155 -1.23 15.18 -19.47
CA PRO A 155 -1.44 14.73 -20.85
C PRO A 155 -0.15 14.19 -21.51
N GLN A 156 -0.32 13.35 -22.54
CA GLN A 156 0.80 12.62 -23.17
C GLN A 156 1.82 13.54 -23.87
N ASP A 157 1.39 14.70 -24.35
CA ASP A 157 2.23 15.70 -25.02
C ASP A 157 3.06 16.54 -24.04
N ALA A 158 2.64 16.65 -22.78
CA ALA A 158 3.33 17.38 -21.74
C ALA A 158 3.19 16.69 -20.36
N PRO A 159 3.77 15.49 -20.18
CA PRO A 159 3.67 14.78 -18.91
C PRO A 159 4.58 15.41 -17.84
N TYR A 160 4.08 15.43 -16.61
CA TYR A 160 4.87 15.65 -15.40
C TYR A 160 5.42 14.31 -14.88
N ILE A 161 6.73 14.19 -14.74
CA ILE A 161 7.35 12.93 -14.27
C ILE A 161 7.45 12.96 -12.75
N ILE A 162 6.90 11.94 -12.07
CA ILE A 162 6.99 11.84 -10.61
C ILE A 162 8.46 11.69 -10.16
N HIS A 163 8.87 12.54 -9.23
CA HIS A 163 10.22 12.57 -8.69
C HIS A 163 10.35 11.64 -7.47
N ARG A 164 11.01 10.49 -7.66
CA ARG A 164 11.29 9.52 -6.60
C ARG A 164 12.65 9.78 -5.96
N ASP A 165 12.76 9.61 -4.65
CA ASP A 165 14.01 9.72 -3.93
C ASP A 165 14.85 8.45 -4.14
N ARG A 166 15.96 8.61 -4.87
CA ARG A 166 16.92 7.54 -5.16
C ARG A 166 18.18 7.61 -4.29
N LYS A 167 18.28 8.64 -3.44
CA LYS A 167 19.47 8.94 -2.63
C LYS A 167 19.30 8.55 -1.17
N ASP A 168 18.06 8.43 -0.70
CA ASP A 168 17.80 7.97 0.66
C ASP A 168 18.14 6.47 0.83
N GLU A 169 19.37 6.21 1.29
CA GLU A 169 19.85 4.87 1.58
C GLU A 169 19.02 4.16 2.67
N LYS A 170 18.32 4.90 3.54
CA LYS A 170 17.48 4.31 4.58
C LYS A 170 16.20 3.72 4.03
N LEU A 171 15.72 4.19 2.88
CA LEU A 171 14.57 3.58 2.19
C LEU A 171 14.88 2.19 1.64
N ARG A 172 16.17 1.86 1.45
CA ARG A 172 16.64 0.56 0.92
C ARG A 172 15.76 0.06 -0.23
N THR A 173 15.49 0.97 -1.16
CA THR A 173 14.62 0.71 -2.30
C THR A 173 15.43 0.63 -3.58
N GLN A 174 15.19 -0.44 -4.33
CA GLN A 174 15.76 -0.61 -5.65
C GLN A 174 14.75 -0.12 -6.69
N TYR A 175 15.21 0.77 -7.57
CA TYR A 175 14.44 1.24 -8.71
C TYR A 175 15.02 0.69 -10.02
N PRO A 176 14.19 0.44 -11.05
CA PRO A 176 14.68 0.13 -12.38
C PRO A 176 15.53 1.30 -12.93
N ALA A 177 16.56 0.96 -13.70
CA ALA A 177 17.40 1.95 -14.36
C ALA A 177 16.55 2.82 -15.30
N PHE A 178 16.65 4.14 -15.13
CA PHE A 178 15.91 5.12 -15.91
C PHE A 178 16.74 6.38 -16.08
N HIS A 179 16.78 6.90 -17.31
CA HIS A 179 17.50 8.13 -17.65
C HIS A 179 16.54 9.30 -17.48
N HIS A 180 16.85 10.19 -16.54
CA HIS A 180 16.04 11.38 -16.31
C HIS A 180 16.16 12.33 -17.51
N VAL A 181 15.02 12.66 -18.11
CA VAL A 181 14.89 13.86 -18.94
C VAL A 181 14.40 14.96 -18.01
N PRO A 182 15.01 16.16 -18.01
CA PRO A 182 14.53 17.27 -17.21
C PRO A 182 13.05 17.54 -17.52
N SER A 183 12.18 17.37 -16.52
CA SER A 183 10.79 17.78 -16.65
C SER A 183 10.75 19.30 -16.68
N LYS A 184 9.94 19.87 -17.57
CA LYS A 184 9.53 21.27 -17.41
C LYS A 184 8.60 21.36 -16.20
N ASP A 185 8.55 22.51 -15.54
CA ASP A 185 7.55 22.78 -14.51
C ASP A 185 6.15 22.78 -15.17
N VAL A 186 5.55 21.60 -15.23
CA VAL A 186 4.18 21.36 -15.69
C VAL A 186 3.31 21.19 -14.45
N ASN A 187 2.03 21.54 -14.57
CA ASN A 187 1.02 21.32 -13.54
C ASN A 187 1.04 19.85 -13.07
N SER A 188 1.15 19.62 -11.75
CA SER A 188 1.11 18.29 -11.13
C SER A 188 -0.29 17.86 -10.72
N ASP A 189 -1.28 18.75 -10.82
CA ASP A 189 -2.66 18.54 -10.35
C ASP A 189 -3.53 17.82 -11.40
N TRP A 190 -2.92 16.94 -12.21
CA TRP A 190 -3.68 16.13 -13.14
C TRP A 190 -4.06 14.80 -12.51
N ASN A 191 -5.31 14.42 -12.76
CA ASN A 191 -5.90 13.19 -12.25
C ASN A 191 -5.43 11.93 -12.99
N ILE A 192 -4.76 12.12 -14.14
CA ILE A 192 -4.36 11.00 -14.98
C ILE A 192 -2.94 10.57 -14.64
N LEU A 193 -2.80 9.33 -14.18
CA LEU A 193 -1.52 8.68 -13.91
C LEU A 193 -1.21 7.64 -14.99
N ARG A 194 -0.02 7.71 -15.59
CA ARG A 194 0.42 6.79 -16.64
C ARG A 194 1.75 6.13 -16.29
N PHE A 195 1.86 4.85 -16.63
CA PHE A 195 3.09 4.09 -16.49
C PHE A 195 3.05 2.82 -17.35
N GLU A 196 4.20 2.19 -17.56
CA GLU A 196 4.29 0.86 -18.17
C GLU A 196 4.51 -0.18 -17.08
N ALA A 197 3.74 -1.26 -17.13
CA ALA A 197 3.80 -2.34 -16.15
C ALA A 197 3.44 -3.69 -16.77
N TRP A 198 3.92 -4.76 -16.15
CA TRP A 198 3.44 -6.11 -16.45
C TRP A 198 2.03 -6.29 -15.89
N SER A 199 1.15 -6.93 -16.65
CA SER A 199 -0.24 -7.16 -16.28
C SER A 199 -0.70 -8.57 -16.63
N ILE A 200 -1.59 -9.12 -15.80
CA ILE A 200 -2.34 -10.35 -16.07
C ILE A 200 -3.85 -10.08 -15.95
N LYS A 201 -4.65 -10.85 -16.68
CA LYS A 201 -6.12 -10.81 -16.56
C LYS A 201 -6.58 -11.49 -15.26
N CYS A 202 -7.71 -11.05 -14.71
CA CYS A 202 -8.26 -11.62 -13.47
C CYS A 202 -9.24 -12.78 -13.69
N GLU A 203 -9.58 -13.14 -14.93
CA GLU A 203 -10.64 -14.12 -15.26
C GLU A 203 -10.45 -15.49 -14.60
N THR A 204 -9.20 -15.87 -14.31
CA THR A 204 -8.83 -17.15 -13.69
C THR A 204 -8.73 -17.10 -12.17
N PHE A 205 -9.01 -15.94 -11.55
CA PHE A 205 -8.91 -15.76 -10.11
C PHE A 205 -10.30 -15.63 -9.49
N SER A 206 -10.45 -16.21 -8.31
CA SER A 206 -11.53 -15.91 -7.39
C SER A 206 -10.96 -15.37 -6.09
N ALA A 207 -11.83 -14.87 -5.22
CA ALA A 207 -11.43 -14.42 -3.90
C ALA A 207 -12.25 -15.11 -2.81
N GLU A 208 -11.67 -15.23 -1.63
CA GLU A 208 -12.34 -15.78 -0.45
C GLU A 208 -12.21 -14.79 0.71
N GLN A 209 -13.34 -14.30 1.22
CA GLN A 209 -13.37 -13.31 2.30
C GLN A 209 -12.75 -13.85 3.59
N LEU A 210 -11.85 -13.09 4.21
CA LEU A 210 -11.26 -13.44 5.50
C LEU A 210 -12.01 -12.82 6.67
N TYR A 211 -11.85 -13.49 7.82
CA TYR A 211 -12.46 -13.13 9.09
C TYR A 211 -11.40 -13.16 10.19
N TYR A 212 -11.49 -12.20 11.11
CA TYR A 212 -10.70 -12.15 12.34
C TYR A 212 -11.66 -11.98 13.52
N GLU A 213 -11.60 -12.89 14.50
CA GLU A 213 -12.51 -12.90 15.66
C GLU A 213 -13.99 -12.77 15.25
N ASP A 214 -14.40 -13.57 14.26
CA ASP A 214 -15.76 -13.60 13.68
C ASP A 214 -16.22 -12.29 13.01
N LYS A 215 -15.31 -11.31 12.85
CA LYS A 215 -15.55 -10.06 12.11
C LYS A 215 -14.92 -10.14 10.72
N VAL A 216 -15.62 -9.62 9.72
CA VAL A 216 -15.08 -9.44 8.37
C VAL A 216 -13.97 -8.39 8.41
N VAL A 217 -12.86 -8.65 7.73
CA VAL A 217 -11.74 -7.70 7.58
C VAL A 217 -11.55 -7.33 6.10
N PRO A 218 -10.94 -6.18 5.78
CA PRO A 218 -10.67 -5.76 4.39
C PRO A 218 -9.49 -6.54 3.79
N CYS A 219 -9.60 -7.87 3.78
CA CYS A 219 -8.64 -8.79 3.22
C CYS A 219 -9.35 -10.05 2.74
N SER A 220 -9.03 -10.50 1.54
CA SER A 220 -9.50 -11.76 0.96
C SER A 220 -8.32 -12.58 0.46
N HIS A 221 -8.40 -13.90 0.54
CA HIS A 221 -7.47 -14.77 -0.19
C HIS A 221 -7.72 -14.64 -1.69
N LEU A 222 -6.67 -14.74 -2.50
CA LEU A 222 -6.76 -14.93 -3.94
C LEU A 222 -6.57 -16.41 -4.26
N ILE A 223 -7.55 -16.98 -4.94
CA ILE A 223 -7.59 -18.39 -5.33
C ILE A 223 -7.44 -18.47 -6.85
N ASN A 224 -6.50 -19.28 -7.35
CA ASN A 224 -6.25 -19.45 -8.78
C ASN A 224 -7.21 -20.47 -9.43
N ASP A 225 -6.99 -20.79 -10.71
CA ASP A 225 -7.77 -21.73 -11.51
C ASP A 225 -7.66 -23.19 -11.04
N ASP A 226 -6.61 -23.50 -10.29
CA ASP A 226 -6.37 -24.83 -9.69
C ASP A 226 -6.94 -24.94 -8.26
N ASP A 227 -7.76 -23.99 -7.81
CA ASP A 227 -8.31 -23.90 -6.45
C ASP A 227 -7.23 -23.77 -5.34
N GLN A 228 -6.12 -23.12 -5.67
CA GLN A 228 -4.99 -22.92 -4.76
C GLN A 228 -4.92 -21.46 -4.29
N GLN A 229 -4.67 -21.28 -2.99
CA GLN A 229 -4.39 -19.96 -2.44
C GLN A 229 -3.04 -19.45 -2.95
N CYS A 230 -3.05 -18.47 -3.83
CA CYS A 230 -1.86 -17.94 -4.50
C CYS A 230 -1.51 -16.50 -4.10
N GLY A 231 -2.30 -15.89 -3.21
CA GLY A 231 -2.14 -14.50 -2.85
C GLY A 231 -3.19 -13.98 -1.88
N VAL A 232 -3.18 -12.66 -1.72
CA VAL A 232 -4.16 -11.90 -0.95
C VAL A 232 -4.53 -10.62 -1.68
N ILE A 233 -5.72 -10.10 -1.41
CA ILE A 233 -6.18 -8.79 -1.88
C ILE A 233 -6.76 -8.02 -0.70
N MET A 234 -6.29 -6.80 -0.52
CA MET A 234 -6.65 -5.93 0.60
C MET A 234 -7.93 -5.17 0.28
N ASP A 235 -9.03 -5.89 0.20
CA ASP A 235 -10.40 -5.39 0.02
C ASP A 235 -11.39 -6.48 0.46
N TYR A 236 -12.66 -6.12 0.55
CA TYR A 236 -13.76 -7.05 0.73
C TYR A 236 -14.03 -7.82 -0.56
N HIS A 237 -14.24 -9.14 -0.44
CA HIS A 237 -14.54 -10.04 -1.56
C HIS A 237 -15.71 -9.53 -2.43
N THR A 238 -16.72 -8.93 -1.80
CA THR A 238 -17.90 -8.38 -2.49
C THR A 238 -17.59 -7.20 -3.40
N SER A 239 -16.49 -6.49 -3.18
CA SER A 239 -16.03 -5.37 -4.01
C SER A 239 -15.44 -5.85 -5.33
N ILE A 240 -14.79 -7.02 -5.31
CA ILE A 240 -13.94 -7.52 -6.40
C ILE A 240 -14.53 -8.69 -7.20
N SER A 241 -15.56 -9.35 -6.67
CA SER A 241 -16.14 -10.57 -7.27
C SER A 241 -17.45 -10.32 -8.03
N LYS A 242 -17.92 -9.07 -8.08
CA LYS A 242 -19.11 -8.72 -8.85
C LYS A 242 -18.75 -8.63 -10.33
N PRO A 243 -19.63 -9.13 -11.23
CA PRO A 243 -19.54 -8.79 -12.65
C PRO A 243 -19.48 -7.28 -12.78
N SER A 244 -18.53 -6.77 -13.56
CA SER A 244 -18.45 -5.35 -13.86
C SER A 244 -19.18 -5.06 -15.16
N ASP A 245 -20.14 -4.14 -15.10
CA ASP A 245 -20.78 -3.58 -16.30
C ASP A 245 -19.86 -2.59 -17.06
N PHE A 246 -18.72 -2.25 -16.45
CA PHE A 246 -17.81 -1.18 -16.87
C PHE A 246 -16.59 -1.67 -17.65
N GLY A 247 -16.21 -2.94 -17.49
CA GLY A 247 -15.15 -3.58 -18.26
C GLY A 247 -14.41 -4.67 -17.48
N PRO A 248 -13.38 -5.28 -18.07
CA PRO A 248 -12.64 -6.38 -17.45
C PRO A 248 -11.74 -5.90 -16.31
N TYR A 249 -11.42 -6.82 -15.40
CA TYR A 249 -10.42 -6.60 -14.36
C TYR A 249 -9.05 -7.13 -14.80
N SER A 250 -7.99 -6.47 -14.31
CA SER A 250 -6.61 -6.96 -14.45
C SER A 250 -5.80 -6.67 -13.21
N PHE A 251 -4.81 -7.52 -12.95
CA PHE A 251 -3.76 -7.23 -11.99
C PHE A 251 -2.60 -6.55 -12.71
N VAL A 252 -2.06 -5.50 -12.10
CA VAL A 252 -0.92 -4.72 -12.58
C VAL A 252 0.20 -4.84 -11.56
N LEU A 253 1.38 -5.30 -11.99
CA LEU A 253 2.56 -5.44 -11.14
C LEU A 253 3.16 -4.07 -10.81
N LEU A 254 3.30 -3.77 -9.51
CA LEU A 254 3.87 -2.49 -9.04
C LEU A 254 5.27 -2.65 -8.46
N SER A 255 5.45 -3.63 -7.58
CA SER A 255 6.65 -3.73 -6.75
C SER A 255 6.76 -5.10 -6.08
N ARG A 256 7.81 -5.29 -5.29
CA ARG A 256 8.02 -6.45 -4.43
C ARG A 256 8.52 -5.99 -3.07
N ASN A 257 8.07 -6.66 -2.01
CA ASN A 257 8.68 -6.55 -0.68
C ASN A 257 9.48 -7.81 -0.39
N ILE A 258 10.57 -7.67 0.37
CA ILE A 258 11.27 -8.83 0.89
C ILE A 258 10.37 -9.56 1.89
N ARG A 259 10.09 -10.84 1.63
CA ARG A 259 9.38 -11.73 2.56
C ARG A 259 10.39 -12.33 3.53
N ARG A 260 10.09 -12.24 4.83
CA ARG A 260 10.87 -12.89 5.89
C ARG A 260 9.94 -13.38 6.98
N GLU A 261 10.42 -14.39 7.69
CA GLU A 261 9.77 -14.82 8.92
C GLU A 261 9.86 -13.74 9.99
N ALA A 262 8.84 -13.74 10.84
CA ALA A 262 8.78 -12.96 12.05
C ALA A 262 10.03 -13.16 12.94
N ALA A 263 10.70 -12.08 13.34
CA ALA A 263 11.80 -12.21 14.29
C ALA A 263 11.26 -12.39 15.71
N THR A 264 11.76 -13.41 16.40
CA THR A 264 11.29 -13.81 17.75
C THR A 264 11.60 -12.80 18.85
N LYS A 265 12.51 -11.86 18.61
CA LYS A 265 12.98 -10.87 19.59
C LYS A 265 12.39 -9.48 19.38
N THR A 266 11.59 -9.28 18.34
CA THR A 266 10.98 -7.97 18.05
C THR A 266 9.88 -7.68 19.06
N ARG A 267 10.01 -6.57 19.80
CA ARG A 267 9.00 -6.16 20.79
C ARG A 267 7.76 -5.60 20.11
N LYS A 268 6.59 -5.86 20.71
CA LYS A 268 5.31 -5.27 20.27
C LYS A 268 5.42 -3.73 20.25
N PRO A 269 5.19 -3.09 19.10
CA PRO A 269 5.24 -1.64 19.00
C PRO A 269 4.03 -1.00 19.69
N LYS A 270 4.19 0.26 20.13
CA LYS A 270 3.08 1.10 20.64
C LYS A 270 2.36 1.86 19.52
N ILE A 271 2.96 1.92 18.34
CA ILE A 271 2.45 2.64 17.19
C ILE A 271 1.48 1.71 16.45
N PRO A 272 0.20 2.10 16.26
CA PRO A 272 -0.83 1.22 15.71
C PRO A 272 -0.60 0.82 14.25
N THR A 273 0.13 1.65 13.49
CA THR A 273 0.47 1.39 12.08
C THR A 273 1.70 0.51 11.89
N MET A 274 2.41 0.15 12.97
CA MET A 274 3.51 -0.81 12.86
C MET A 274 2.96 -2.23 12.81
N HIS A 275 3.44 -3.00 11.83
CA HIS A 275 2.88 -4.31 11.52
C HIS A 275 3.95 -5.41 11.49
N PRO A 276 3.54 -6.69 11.69
CA PRO A 276 4.41 -7.82 11.38
C PRO A 276 4.74 -7.89 9.87
N PRO A 277 5.77 -8.64 9.44
CA PRO A 277 5.95 -9.03 8.05
C PRO A 277 4.78 -9.93 7.60
N GLY A 278 4.75 -10.34 6.34
CA GLY A 278 3.63 -11.14 5.82
C GLY A 278 2.39 -10.30 5.53
N THR A 279 1.19 -10.89 5.63
CA THR A 279 -0.11 -10.21 5.44
C THR A 279 -0.66 -9.78 6.81
N PRO A 280 -0.45 -8.52 7.22
CA PRO A 280 -0.88 -8.08 8.53
C PRO A 280 -2.40 -7.95 8.60
N ILE A 281 -2.96 -8.20 9.77
CA ILE A 281 -4.40 -8.08 10.02
C ILE A 281 -4.64 -6.70 10.63
N TRP A 282 -5.49 -5.89 9.99
CA TRP A 282 -5.99 -4.65 10.59
C TRP A 282 -7.30 -4.93 11.33
N ALA A 283 -7.33 -4.67 12.63
CA ALA A 283 -8.51 -4.83 13.47
C ALA A 283 -8.48 -3.81 14.61
N GLU A 284 -9.63 -3.25 14.97
CA GLU A 284 -9.77 -2.33 16.11
C GLU A 284 -8.76 -1.15 16.05
N ASP A 285 -8.65 -0.52 14.88
CA ASP A 285 -7.79 0.63 14.60
C ASP A 285 -6.28 0.41 14.81
N HIS A 286 -5.82 -0.85 14.75
CA HIS A 286 -4.39 -1.19 14.78
C HIS A 286 -4.07 -2.47 14.00
N PHE A 287 -2.80 -2.68 13.69
CA PHE A 287 -2.34 -3.98 13.21
C PHE A 287 -2.20 -4.99 14.36
N VAL A 288 -2.79 -6.16 14.18
CA VAL A 288 -2.64 -7.29 15.11
C VAL A 288 -1.20 -7.77 15.06
N TRP A 289 -0.47 -7.59 16.16
CA TRP A 289 0.96 -7.85 16.21
C TRP A 289 1.31 -9.35 16.13
N ASP A 290 0.52 -10.19 16.78
CA ASP A 290 0.78 -11.62 16.94
C ASP A 290 0.01 -12.47 15.93
N GLY A 291 -0.56 -11.85 14.88
CA GLY A 291 -1.39 -12.50 13.88
C GLY A 291 -1.18 -11.94 12.48
N GLU A 292 -1.08 -12.86 11.53
CA GLU A 292 -1.00 -12.60 10.10
C GLU A 292 -1.88 -13.61 9.37
N PHE A 293 -2.35 -13.25 8.17
CA PHE A 293 -2.88 -14.24 7.23
C PHE A 293 -1.74 -14.88 6.45
N ALA A 294 -1.96 -16.14 6.04
CA ALA A 294 -1.04 -16.77 5.10
C ALA A 294 -1.04 -15.98 3.79
N ASP A 295 0.14 -15.70 3.25
CA ASP A 295 0.27 -14.99 1.97
C ASP A 295 -0.19 -15.87 0.79
N PHE A 296 0.05 -17.18 0.89
CA PHE A 296 -0.22 -18.21 -0.11
C PHE A 296 -0.11 -19.61 0.53
N ASP A 297 -0.52 -20.64 -0.20
CA ASP A 297 -0.35 -22.04 0.17
C ASP A 297 1.12 -22.49 0.02
N GLU A 298 1.81 -22.65 1.15
CA GLU A 298 3.22 -23.02 1.19
C GLU A 298 3.50 -24.49 0.82
N ASP A 299 2.47 -25.35 0.78
CA ASP A 299 2.60 -26.73 0.31
C ASP A 299 2.60 -26.79 -1.23
N VAL A 300 2.08 -25.74 -1.87
CA VAL A 300 1.98 -25.60 -3.33
C VAL A 300 3.08 -24.71 -3.89
N PHE A 301 3.31 -23.56 -3.27
CA PHE A 301 4.18 -22.51 -3.80
C PHE A 301 5.50 -22.42 -3.02
N ALA A 302 6.60 -22.27 -3.76
CA ALA A 302 7.93 -22.27 -3.16
C ALA A 302 8.21 -21.01 -2.33
N LEU A 303 8.72 -21.18 -1.11
CA LEU A 303 9.19 -20.06 -0.30
C LEU A 303 10.35 -19.32 -0.97
N GLY A 304 10.30 -17.99 -0.92
CA GLY A 304 11.42 -17.17 -1.36
C GLY A 304 11.30 -15.71 -0.93
N PRO A 305 12.42 -15.02 -0.72
CA PRO A 305 12.41 -13.64 -0.21
C PRO A 305 11.78 -12.64 -1.18
N TRP A 306 11.72 -12.93 -2.48
CA TRP A 306 11.19 -12.02 -3.51
C TRP A 306 10.06 -12.63 -4.33
N LYS A 307 9.43 -13.68 -3.78
CA LYS A 307 8.36 -14.43 -4.44
C LYS A 307 6.98 -13.80 -4.30
N MET A 308 6.82 -12.77 -3.46
CA MET A 308 5.58 -12.02 -3.36
C MET A 308 5.64 -10.74 -4.17
N LEU A 309 4.73 -10.64 -5.14
CA LEU A 309 4.56 -9.51 -6.02
C LEU A 309 3.45 -8.62 -5.50
N ASN A 310 3.70 -7.33 -5.28
CA ASN A 310 2.65 -6.36 -4.98
C ASN A 310 1.94 -5.98 -6.28
N VAL A 311 0.63 -6.17 -6.30
CA VAL A 311 -0.21 -5.93 -7.48
C VAL A 311 -1.30 -4.92 -7.16
N MET A 312 -1.71 -4.18 -8.18
CA MET A 312 -2.91 -3.35 -8.16
C MET A 312 -4.00 -4.06 -8.96
N LEU A 313 -5.17 -4.22 -8.38
CA LEU A 313 -6.37 -4.58 -9.12
C LEU A 313 -6.92 -3.32 -9.77
N VAL A 314 -7.07 -3.36 -11.09
CA VAL A 314 -7.67 -2.27 -11.88
C VAL A 314 -8.89 -2.79 -12.62
N GLN A 315 -9.88 -1.91 -12.80
CA GLN A 315 -11.02 -2.13 -13.65
C GLN A 315 -10.88 -1.27 -14.89
N TRP A 316 -10.77 -1.89 -16.05
CA TRP A 316 -10.72 -1.19 -17.31
C TRP A 316 -12.10 -0.66 -17.71
N ASN A 317 -12.12 0.43 -18.46
CA ASN A 317 -13.29 0.78 -19.24
C ASN A 317 -13.54 -0.25 -20.36
N ARG A 318 -14.69 -0.18 -21.04
CA ARG A 318 -15.07 -1.13 -22.10
C ARG A 318 -14.12 -1.14 -23.30
N GLU A 319 -13.37 -0.05 -23.51
CA GLU A 319 -12.42 0.11 -24.61
C GLU A 319 -11.00 -0.33 -24.22
N GLU A 320 -10.79 -0.70 -22.95
CA GLU A 320 -9.47 -1.02 -22.35
C GLU A 320 -8.42 0.08 -22.57
N THR A 321 -8.83 1.35 -22.57
CA THR A 321 -7.95 2.51 -22.78
C THR A 321 -7.57 3.21 -21.47
N GLU A 322 -8.47 3.17 -20.50
CA GLU A 322 -8.34 3.77 -19.18
C GLU A 322 -8.83 2.77 -18.13
N ALA A 323 -8.29 2.87 -16.92
CA ALA A 323 -8.69 2.01 -15.83
C ALA A 323 -8.85 2.80 -14.52
N SER A 324 -9.80 2.37 -13.70
CA SER A 324 -9.92 2.83 -12.32
C SER A 324 -9.19 1.85 -11.41
N ARG A 325 -8.46 2.38 -10.44
CA ARG A 325 -7.89 1.55 -9.38
C ARG A 325 -9.01 1.05 -8.47
N ILE A 326 -8.96 -0.23 -8.12
CA ILE A 326 -9.94 -0.88 -7.24
C ILE A 326 -9.31 -1.25 -5.90
N ALA A 327 -8.23 -2.03 -5.93
CA ALA A 327 -7.60 -2.56 -4.72
C ALA A 327 -6.10 -2.79 -4.93
N VAL A 328 -5.42 -3.17 -3.85
CA VAL A 328 -4.04 -3.65 -3.88
C VAL A 328 -3.97 -5.03 -3.25
N GLY A 329 -3.00 -5.82 -3.65
CA GLY A 329 -2.85 -7.18 -3.15
C GLY A 329 -1.44 -7.69 -3.36
N ARG A 330 -1.25 -8.97 -3.09
CA ARG A 330 -0.04 -9.69 -3.42
C ARG A 330 -0.35 -11.02 -4.08
N ILE A 331 0.45 -11.38 -5.08
CA ILE A 331 0.36 -12.66 -5.79
C ILE A 331 1.74 -13.32 -5.76
N HIS A 332 1.75 -14.63 -5.57
CA HIS A 332 2.97 -15.43 -5.67
C HIS A 332 3.52 -15.43 -7.11
N GLU A 333 4.83 -15.28 -7.27
CA GLU A 333 5.49 -15.17 -8.58
C GLU A 333 5.14 -16.33 -9.52
N ASP A 334 5.16 -17.57 -9.03
CA ASP A 334 4.87 -18.74 -9.87
C ASP A 334 3.42 -18.73 -10.41
N ALA A 335 2.46 -18.27 -9.60
CA ALA A 335 1.07 -18.11 -10.03
C ALA A 335 0.93 -16.97 -11.05
N TRP A 336 1.65 -15.87 -10.81
CA TRP A 336 1.70 -14.72 -11.73
C TRP A 336 2.29 -15.12 -13.09
N GLU A 337 3.41 -15.85 -13.12
CA GLU A 337 4.07 -16.30 -14.34
C GLU A 337 3.21 -17.28 -15.14
N LYS A 338 2.48 -18.18 -14.46
CA LYS A 338 1.52 -19.11 -15.09
C LYS A 338 0.46 -18.38 -15.92
N CYS A 339 0.04 -17.19 -15.49
CA CYS A 339 -0.96 -16.38 -16.18
C CYS A 339 -0.43 -15.65 -17.43
N GLY A 340 0.85 -15.75 -17.76
CA GLY A 340 1.43 -15.16 -18.98
C GLY A 340 1.40 -13.62 -18.94
N PRO A 341 2.17 -12.98 -18.06
CA PRO A 341 2.16 -11.52 -17.91
C PRO A 341 2.59 -10.81 -19.18
N GLU A 342 1.86 -9.74 -19.51
CA GLU A 342 2.11 -8.90 -20.69
C GLU A 342 2.47 -7.47 -20.26
N MET A 343 3.44 -6.86 -20.93
CA MET A 343 3.76 -5.44 -20.71
C MET A 343 2.65 -4.58 -21.32
N ARG A 344 2.04 -3.71 -20.52
CA ARG A 344 0.97 -2.80 -20.93
C ARG A 344 1.24 -1.37 -20.51
N LYS A 345 0.67 -0.43 -21.28
CA LYS A 345 0.55 0.96 -20.86
C LYS A 345 -0.70 1.08 -20.00
N ILE A 346 -0.51 1.54 -18.78
CA ILE A 346 -1.58 1.73 -17.81
C ILE A 346 -1.89 3.22 -17.75
N THR A 347 -3.17 3.56 -17.86
CA THR A 347 -3.70 4.92 -17.68
C THR A 347 -4.75 4.85 -16.58
N LEU A 348 -4.42 5.36 -15.40
CA LEU A 348 -5.35 5.44 -14.28
C LEU A 348 -6.02 6.81 -14.23
N VAL A 349 -7.33 6.79 -13.98
CA VAL A 349 -8.18 8.00 -13.88
C VAL A 349 -8.75 8.21 -12.49
#